data_AF-A0A835RVT7-F1
#
_entry.id   AF-A0A835RVT7-F1
#
_cell.length_a   1.000
_cell.length_b   1.000
_cell.length_c   1.000
_cell.angle_alpha   90.00
_cell.angle_beta   90.00
_cell.angle_gamma   90.00
#
_symmetry.space_group_name_H-M   'P 1'
#
loop_
_entity.id
_entity.type
_entity.pdbx_description
1 polymer ?
#
loop_
_entity_poly.entity_id
_entity_poly.type
_entity_poly.pdbx_seq_one_letter_code
_entity_poly.pdbx_strand_id
1 'polypeptide(L)'
;MAAVVNGKWFETAMLVIDMQNDFILPGGPMHVAGGQAIVPTVIRAVSVARKRGISVIWVVREHDPFGRDVEVFRRHLYVNGKGPIVKGTKGAELVEGLILVEGEYKLVKTRFSAFFDTNLNSLLQSFGIKSLVVVGVQTPNCIRQTTFDAVASNFHPVTVIVDATAAATPEVHAANILDMQNIGVLTPTLSECMYEEKPPQGFIQTGTCYSFSYRYITCLFFMVKLTKMNSINIF
;
A
#
# COMPACT_ATOMS: atom_id res chain seq x y z
N MET A 1 28.41 14.67 2.55
CA MET A 1 28.26 13.20 2.50
C MET A 1 26.76 12.90 2.58
N ALA A 2 26.08 12.25 1.66
CA ALA A 2 26.43 11.71 0.35
C ALA A 2 25.14 11.76 -0.50
N ALA A 3 25.28 12.11 -1.78
CA ALA A 3 24.29 11.79 -2.77
C ALA A 3 24.28 10.27 -2.95
N VAL A 4 23.15 9.62 -2.69
CA VAL A 4 22.83 8.28 -3.21
C VAL A 4 21.36 8.28 -3.61
N VAL A 5 21.08 8.83 -4.79
CA VAL A 5 19.89 8.45 -5.58
C VAL A 5 20.42 7.65 -6.77
N ASN A 6 21.08 6.53 -6.47
CA ASN A 6 21.23 5.43 -7.40
C ASN A 6 20.26 4.36 -6.87
N GLY A 7 18.99 4.45 -7.28
CA GLY A 7 17.90 3.64 -6.74
C GLY A 7 18.19 2.16 -6.89
N LYS A 8 18.59 1.51 -5.81
CA LYS A 8 18.75 0.06 -5.76
C LYS A 8 17.37 -0.56 -5.60
N TRP A 9 16.59 -0.59 -6.67
CA TRP A 9 15.25 -1.21 -6.68
C TRP A 9 15.25 -2.67 -6.19
N PHE A 10 16.40 -3.34 -6.29
CA PHE A 10 16.63 -4.68 -5.75
C PHE A 10 16.64 -4.76 -4.21
N GLU A 11 16.81 -3.63 -3.50
CA GLU A 11 16.67 -3.53 -2.03
C GLU A 11 15.24 -3.13 -1.62
N THR A 12 14.29 -3.14 -2.57
CA THR A 12 12.87 -2.82 -2.36
C THR A 12 12.00 -4.04 -2.65
N ALA A 13 11.00 -4.27 -1.81
CA ALA A 13 9.93 -5.22 -2.10
C ALA A 13 8.56 -4.52 -2.15
N MET A 14 7.68 -4.99 -3.04
CA MET A 14 6.28 -4.63 -3.09
C MET A 14 5.44 -5.74 -2.45
N LEU A 15 4.64 -5.39 -1.45
CA LEU A 15 3.64 -6.25 -0.84
C LEU A 15 2.28 -5.97 -1.48
N VAL A 16 1.74 -6.96 -2.20
CA VAL A 16 0.38 -6.91 -2.77
C VAL A 16 -0.55 -7.70 -1.85
N ILE A 17 -1.37 -6.99 -1.07
CA ILE A 17 -2.07 -7.57 0.09
C ILE A 17 -3.55 -7.83 -0.23
N ASP A 18 -3.97 -9.08 -0.01
CA ASP A 18 -5.36 -9.56 0.02
C ASP A 18 -6.20 -9.16 -1.21
N MET A 19 -5.59 -9.04 -2.40
CA MET A 19 -6.29 -8.77 -3.68
C MET A 19 -6.99 -10.03 -4.22
N GLN A 20 -7.85 -10.63 -3.38
CA GLN A 20 -8.53 -11.90 -3.63
C GLN A 20 -10.03 -11.69 -3.86
N ASN A 21 -10.65 -12.61 -4.59
CA ASN A 21 -12.04 -12.48 -5.05
C ASN A 21 -13.04 -12.17 -3.92
N ASP A 22 -12.94 -12.85 -2.77
CA ASP A 22 -13.87 -12.64 -1.65
C ASP A 22 -13.77 -11.25 -0.99
N PHE A 23 -12.65 -10.55 -1.17
CA PHE A 23 -12.47 -9.18 -0.71
C PHE A 23 -12.86 -8.14 -1.75
N ILE A 24 -12.72 -8.46 -3.04
CA ILE A 24 -12.77 -7.45 -4.11
C ILE A 24 -14.05 -7.51 -4.93
N LEU A 25 -14.58 -8.70 -5.23
CA LEU A 25 -15.74 -8.83 -6.11
C LEU A 25 -17.03 -8.51 -5.35
N PRO A 26 -17.99 -7.80 -6.00
CA PRO A 26 -19.31 -7.61 -5.44
C PRO A 26 -19.97 -8.94 -5.08
N GLY A 27 -20.54 -9.02 -3.88
CA GLY A 27 -21.14 -10.26 -3.36
C GLY A 27 -20.14 -11.21 -2.68
N GLY A 28 -18.84 -10.88 -2.67
CA GLY A 28 -17.87 -11.59 -1.85
C GLY A 28 -18.21 -11.49 -0.35
N PRO A 29 -18.03 -12.55 0.43
CA PRO A 29 -18.40 -12.59 1.85
C PRO A 29 -17.61 -11.59 2.72
N MET A 30 -16.48 -11.08 2.21
CA MET A 30 -15.62 -10.09 2.88
C MET A 30 -15.44 -8.84 2.02
N HIS A 31 -16.41 -8.53 1.16
CA HIS A 31 -16.31 -7.48 0.16
C HIS A 31 -15.96 -6.11 0.76
N VAL A 32 -14.90 -5.51 0.24
CA VAL A 32 -14.42 -4.16 0.55
C VAL A 32 -14.93 -3.24 -0.55
N ALA A 33 -15.87 -2.34 -0.23
CA ALA A 33 -16.60 -1.55 -1.23
C ALA A 33 -15.70 -0.76 -2.20
N GLY A 34 -14.58 -0.20 -1.72
CA GLY A 34 -13.61 0.50 -2.58
C GLY A 34 -12.63 -0.41 -3.34
N GLY A 35 -12.60 -1.72 -3.05
CA GLY A 35 -11.58 -2.66 -3.52
C GLY A 35 -11.61 -2.86 -5.03
N GLN A 36 -12.78 -2.97 -5.65
CA GLN A 36 -12.88 -3.19 -7.10
C GLN A 36 -12.33 -2.00 -7.90
N ALA A 37 -12.52 -0.77 -7.42
CA ALA A 37 -12.09 0.45 -8.11
C ALA A 37 -10.57 0.59 -8.23
N ILE A 38 -9.80 0.01 -7.30
CA ILE A 38 -8.33 0.13 -7.28
C ILE A 38 -7.62 -0.95 -8.12
N VAL A 39 -8.33 -2.00 -8.56
CA VAL A 39 -7.72 -3.14 -9.30
C VAL A 39 -6.87 -2.68 -10.49
N PRO A 40 -7.32 -1.75 -11.37
CA PRO A 40 -6.49 -1.28 -12.47
C PRO A 40 -5.21 -0.58 -12.00
N THR A 41 -5.26 0.16 -10.89
CA THR A 41 -4.08 0.84 -10.33
C THR A 41 -3.11 -0.16 -9.70
N VAL A 42 -3.60 -1.19 -9.01
CA VAL A 42 -2.75 -2.27 -8.48
C VAL A 42 -2.06 -3.02 -9.62
N ILE A 43 -2.76 -3.36 -10.71
CA ILE A 43 -2.16 -3.98 -11.90
C ILE A 43 -1.03 -3.11 -12.47
N ARG A 44 -1.27 -1.79 -12.60
CA ARG A 44 -0.24 -0.86 -13.06
C ARG A 44 0.95 -0.79 -12.10
N ALA A 45 0.70 -0.74 -10.78
CA ALA A 45 1.75 -0.71 -9.76
C ALA A 45 2.64 -1.96 -9.82
N VAL A 46 2.04 -3.15 -9.94
CA VAL A 46 2.76 -4.42 -10.12
C VAL A 46 3.58 -4.42 -11.42
N SER A 47 3.01 -3.92 -12.52
CA SER A 47 3.75 -3.80 -13.79
C SER A 47 4.98 -2.90 -13.66
N VAL A 48 4.85 -1.76 -12.97
CA VAL A 48 5.96 -0.83 -12.70
C VAL A 48 7.00 -1.49 -11.79
N ALA A 49 6.58 -2.17 -10.73
CA ALA A 49 7.50 -2.88 -9.82
C ALA A 49 8.35 -3.91 -10.57
N ARG A 50 7.72 -4.74 -11.41
CA ARG A 50 8.41 -5.73 -12.25
C ARG A 50 9.43 -5.08 -13.20
N LYS A 51 9.03 -4.00 -13.90
CA LYS A 51 9.92 -3.27 -14.82
C LYS A 51 11.14 -2.67 -14.11
N ARG A 52 11.00 -2.29 -12.84
CA ARG A 52 12.08 -1.73 -12.02
C ARG A 52 12.94 -2.78 -11.33
N GLY A 53 12.56 -4.07 -11.38
CA GLY A 53 13.24 -5.14 -10.65
C GLY A 53 12.97 -5.12 -9.14
N ILE A 54 11.84 -4.52 -8.72
CA ILE A 54 11.36 -4.58 -7.34
C ILE A 54 10.81 -5.99 -7.09
N SER A 55 11.19 -6.61 -5.97
CA SER A 55 10.69 -7.94 -5.60
C SER A 55 9.20 -7.88 -5.28
N VAL A 56 8.35 -8.62 -6.00
CA VAL A 56 6.90 -8.66 -5.74
C VAL A 56 6.57 -9.85 -4.84
N ILE A 57 5.93 -9.56 -3.71
CA ILE A 57 5.45 -10.54 -2.74
C ILE A 57 3.93 -10.44 -2.66
N TRP A 58 3.27 -11.54 -3.00
CA TRP A 58 1.82 -11.67 -2.97
C TRP A 58 1.39 -12.17 -1.62
N VAL A 59 0.80 -11.29 -0.83
CA VAL A 59 0.34 -11.59 0.51
C VAL A 59 -1.14 -11.94 0.43
N VAL A 60 -1.46 -13.21 0.69
CA VAL A 60 -2.82 -13.75 0.56
C VAL A 60 -3.24 -14.44 1.84
N ARG A 61 -4.54 -14.67 1.98
CA ARG A 61 -5.11 -15.57 2.98
C ARG A 61 -5.54 -16.87 2.32
N GLU A 62 -5.39 -17.98 3.02
CA GLU A 62 -5.90 -19.29 2.61
C GLU A 62 -6.32 -20.04 3.87
N HIS A 63 -7.53 -19.75 4.35
CA HIS A 63 -8.00 -20.23 5.65
C HIS A 63 -8.39 -21.70 5.63
N ASP A 64 -8.20 -22.34 6.78
CA ASP A 64 -8.74 -23.65 7.07
C ASP A 64 -10.27 -23.69 6.87
N PRO A 65 -10.82 -24.70 6.18
CA PRO A 65 -12.26 -24.80 5.91
C PRO A 65 -13.17 -24.76 7.15
N PHE A 66 -12.65 -25.12 8.32
CA PHE A 66 -13.39 -25.11 9.59
C PHE A 66 -13.09 -23.87 10.44
N GLY A 67 -12.42 -22.86 9.89
CA GLY A 67 -12.08 -21.63 10.60
C GLY A 67 -11.21 -21.87 11.84
N ARG A 68 -10.31 -22.86 11.79
CA ARG A 68 -9.43 -23.14 12.92
C ARG A 68 -8.34 -22.09 13.09
N ASP A 69 -7.92 -21.47 12.00
CA ASP A 69 -6.82 -20.52 11.93
C ASP A 69 -7.28 -19.05 11.79
N VAL A 70 -8.57 -18.76 11.77
CA VAL A 70 -9.11 -17.41 11.49
C VAL A 70 -9.05 -16.52 12.72
N GLU A 71 -9.22 -15.22 12.54
CA GLU A 71 -9.41 -14.33 13.70
C GLU A 71 -10.65 -14.76 14.51
N VAL A 72 -10.55 -14.78 15.84
CA VAL A 72 -11.59 -15.34 16.73
C VAL A 72 -12.98 -14.76 16.44
N PHE A 73 -13.07 -13.45 16.18
CA PHE A 73 -14.32 -12.77 15.88
C PHE A 73 -14.92 -13.12 14.50
N ARG A 74 -14.19 -13.81 13.62
CA ARG A 74 -14.65 -14.28 12.30
C ARG A 74 -14.98 -15.75 12.25
N ARG A 75 -14.74 -16.51 13.32
CA ARG A 75 -14.96 -17.97 13.34
C ARG A 75 -16.42 -18.35 13.02
N HIS A 76 -17.37 -17.52 13.40
CA HIS A 76 -18.80 -17.71 13.11
C HIS A 76 -19.15 -17.69 11.60
N LEU A 77 -18.26 -17.16 10.74
CA LEU A 77 -18.43 -17.16 9.29
C LEU A 77 -18.13 -18.53 8.65
N TYR A 78 -17.61 -19.48 9.43
CA TYR A 78 -17.20 -20.80 8.95
C TYR A 78 -18.16 -21.86 9.48
N VAL A 79 -18.93 -22.48 8.58
CA VAL A 79 -19.96 -23.47 8.90
C VAL A 79 -19.88 -24.61 7.90
N ASN A 80 -19.83 -25.86 8.39
CA ASN A 80 -19.82 -27.08 7.57
C ASN A 80 -18.74 -27.09 6.47
N GLY A 81 -17.53 -26.63 6.80
CA GLY A 81 -16.40 -26.61 5.86
C GLY A 81 -16.47 -25.49 4.81
N LYS A 82 -17.37 -24.52 4.96
CA LYS A 82 -17.52 -23.37 4.08
C LYS A 82 -17.28 -22.08 4.86
N GLY A 83 -16.64 -21.12 4.23
CA GLY A 83 -16.41 -19.79 4.78
C GLY A 83 -15.66 -18.91 3.79
N PRO A 84 -15.34 -17.67 4.20
CA PRO A 84 -14.56 -16.76 3.38
C PRO A 84 -13.13 -17.25 3.15
N ILE A 85 -12.56 -17.02 1.96
CA ILE A 85 -11.14 -17.18 1.65
C ILE A 85 -10.60 -18.58 2.04
N VAL A 86 -11.42 -19.61 1.89
CA VAL A 86 -11.01 -20.98 2.19
C VAL A 86 -10.01 -21.46 1.15
N LYS A 87 -8.95 -22.13 1.60
CA LYS A 87 -7.89 -22.65 0.74
C LYS A 87 -8.45 -23.49 -0.42
N GLY A 88 -8.01 -23.18 -1.63
CA GLY A 88 -8.42 -23.89 -2.86
C GLY A 88 -9.79 -23.51 -3.41
N THR A 89 -10.48 -22.53 -2.82
CA THR A 89 -11.73 -21.99 -3.37
C THR A 89 -11.47 -20.81 -4.30
N LYS A 90 -12.39 -20.54 -5.23
CA LYS A 90 -12.34 -19.33 -6.08
C LYS A 90 -12.28 -18.05 -5.27
N GLY A 91 -12.91 -18.01 -4.10
CA GLY A 91 -12.88 -16.86 -3.20
C GLY A 91 -11.48 -16.49 -2.70
N ALA A 92 -10.60 -17.50 -2.58
CA ALA A 92 -9.19 -17.34 -2.21
C ALA A 92 -8.26 -17.08 -3.39
N GLU A 93 -8.73 -17.14 -4.64
CA GLU A 93 -7.92 -16.80 -5.80
C GLU A 93 -7.74 -15.27 -5.91
N LEU A 94 -6.65 -14.85 -6.53
CA LEU A 94 -6.46 -13.44 -6.91
C LEU A 94 -7.54 -13.01 -7.91
N VAL A 95 -7.85 -11.71 -7.90
CA VAL A 95 -8.76 -11.14 -8.90
C VAL A 95 -8.16 -11.17 -10.30
N GLU A 96 -9.04 -11.16 -11.30
CA GLU A 96 -8.65 -11.14 -12.72
C GLU A 96 -7.66 -10.01 -13.03
N GLY A 97 -6.63 -10.33 -13.82
CA GLY A 97 -5.55 -9.42 -14.19
C GLY A 97 -4.36 -9.38 -13.22
N LEU A 98 -4.51 -9.92 -12.01
CA LEU A 98 -3.40 -10.10 -11.06
C LEU A 98 -2.94 -11.56 -11.06
N ILE A 99 -1.79 -11.80 -11.66
CA ILE A 99 -1.24 -13.14 -11.86
C ILE A 99 0.18 -13.17 -11.30
N LEU A 100 0.46 -14.13 -10.43
CA LEU A 100 1.82 -14.46 -10.02
C LEU A 100 2.62 -14.93 -11.23
N VAL A 101 3.81 -14.37 -11.42
CA VAL A 101 4.76 -14.88 -12.41
C VAL A 101 5.89 -15.64 -11.72
N GLU A 102 6.62 -16.44 -12.50
CA GLU A 102 7.77 -17.19 -12.02
C GLU A 102 8.80 -16.26 -11.35
N GLY A 103 9.34 -16.68 -10.22
CA GLY A 103 10.28 -15.90 -9.41
C GLY A 103 9.64 -14.99 -8.36
N GLU A 104 8.33 -14.74 -8.42
CA GLU A 104 7.61 -14.01 -7.36
C GLU A 104 7.22 -14.94 -6.20
N TYR A 105 7.09 -14.36 -5.01
CA TYR A 105 6.82 -15.13 -3.80
C TYR A 105 5.36 -15.01 -3.36
N LYS A 106 4.71 -16.13 -3.05
CA LYS A 106 3.39 -16.17 -2.40
C LYS A 106 3.55 -16.37 -0.89
N LEU A 107 3.14 -15.37 -0.11
CA LEU A 107 3.07 -15.46 1.33
C LEU A 107 1.61 -15.70 1.77
N VAL A 108 1.35 -16.78 2.50
CA VAL A 108 0.06 -17.01 3.14
C VAL A 108 0.11 -16.49 4.58
N LYS A 109 -0.86 -15.64 4.94
CA LYS A 109 -1.04 -15.13 6.31
C LYS A 109 -2.42 -15.50 6.86
N THR A 110 -2.52 -15.60 8.18
CA THR A 110 -3.79 -15.92 8.88
C THR A 110 -4.30 -14.74 9.73
N ARG A 111 -3.53 -13.66 9.85
CA ARG A 111 -3.86 -12.43 10.57
C ARG A 111 -3.80 -11.21 9.65
N PHE A 112 -4.13 -10.04 10.19
CA PHE A 112 -4.09 -8.79 9.43
C PHE A 112 -2.67 -8.47 8.95
N SER A 113 -1.70 -8.44 9.86
CA SER A 113 -0.30 -8.22 9.49
C SER A 113 0.26 -9.36 8.67
N ALA A 114 1.01 -9.01 7.63
CA ALA A 114 1.83 -9.95 6.88
C ALA A 114 3.07 -10.42 7.66
N PHE A 115 3.45 -9.75 8.75
CA PHE A 115 4.60 -10.11 9.59
C PHE A 115 4.23 -11.07 10.72
N PHE A 116 3.01 -10.97 11.25
CA PHE A 116 2.61 -11.73 12.42
C PHE A 116 2.46 -13.22 12.11
N ASP A 117 3.31 -14.04 12.76
CA ASP A 117 3.32 -15.50 12.63
C ASP A 117 3.48 -15.98 11.17
N THR A 118 4.35 -15.29 10.42
CA THR A 118 4.76 -15.68 9.07
C THR A 118 6.29 -15.62 8.93
N ASN A 119 6.83 -16.11 7.80
CA ASN A 119 8.25 -15.98 7.50
C ASN A 119 8.63 -14.68 6.75
N LEU A 120 7.74 -13.68 6.67
CA LEU A 120 7.98 -12.48 5.85
C LEU A 120 9.24 -11.73 6.26
N ASN A 121 9.45 -11.47 7.55
CA ASN A 121 10.62 -10.71 8.00
C ASN A 121 11.93 -11.42 7.62
N SER A 122 12.01 -12.73 7.90
CA SER A 122 13.19 -13.54 7.54
C SER A 122 13.41 -13.56 6.03
N LEU A 123 12.35 -13.70 5.23
CA LEU A 123 12.41 -13.66 3.77
C LEU A 123 12.99 -12.33 3.27
N LEU A 124 12.42 -11.20 3.72
CA LEU A 124 12.86 -9.86 3.35
C LEU A 124 14.33 -9.61 3.72
N GLN A 125 14.74 -10.02 4.92
CA GLN A 125 16.14 -9.91 5.37
C GLN A 125 17.09 -10.76 4.51
N SER A 126 16.72 -12.00 4.19
CA SER A 126 17.53 -12.87 3.34
C SER A 126 17.70 -12.36 1.91
N PHE A 127 16.76 -11.54 1.42
CA PHE A 127 16.86 -10.85 0.12
C PHE A 127 17.54 -9.48 0.21
N GLY A 128 17.97 -9.05 1.41
CA GLY A 128 18.60 -7.75 1.60
C GLY A 128 17.64 -6.57 1.39
N ILE A 129 16.33 -6.79 1.55
CA ILE A 129 15.32 -5.75 1.40
C ILE A 129 15.43 -4.77 2.57
N LYS A 130 15.41 -3.48 2.24
CA LYS A 130 15.48 -2.37 3.20
C LYS A 130 14.25 -1.49 3.15
N SER A 131 13.53 -1.48 2.03
CA SER A 131 12.39 -0.60 1.80
C SER A 131 11.18 -1.38 1.29
N LEU A 132 9.98 -0.92 1.63
CA LEU A 132 8.73 -1.59 1.27
C LEU A 132 7.75 -0.66 0.58
N VAL A 133 7.09 -1.17 -0.45
CA VAL A 133 5.92 -0.57 -1.09
C VAL A 133 4.71 -1.44 -0.80
N VAL A 134 3.61 -0.87 -0.32
CA VAL A 134 2.42 -1.60 0.10
C VAL A 134 1.21 -1.15 -0.74
N VAL A 135 0.51 -2.13 -1.30
CA VAL A 135 -0.73 -1.96 -2.07
C VAL A 135 -1.75 -3.05 -1.69
N GLY A 136 -3.01 -2.85 -2.02
CA GLY A 136 -4.07 -3.85 -1.85
C GLY A 136 -5.14 -3.47 -0.83
N VAL A 137 -5.73 -4.45 -0.13
CA VAL A 137 -6.83 -4.18 0.80
C VAL A 137 -6.69 -4.87 2.16
N GLN A 138 -7.35 -4.40 3.22
CA GLN A 138 -7.99 -3.09 3.34
C GLN A 138 -7.18 -2.17 4.25
N THR A 139 -7.32 -0.87 3.99
CA THR A 139 -6.54 0.23 4.59
C THR A 139 -6.48 0.16 6.12
N PRO A 140 -7.60 0.04 6.88
CA PRO A 140 -7.55 0.07 8.34
C PRO A 140 -7.00 -1.21 8.99
N ASN A 141 -6.92 -2.32 8.25
CA ASN A 141 -6.61 -3.63 8.79
C ASN A 141 -5.27 -4.13 8.25
N CYS A 142 -5.30 -4.96 7.20
CA CYS A 142 -4.12 -5.65 6.69
C CYS A 142 -3.05 -4.69 6.19
N ILE A 143 -3.45 -3.57 5.57
CA ILE A 143 -2.53 -2.53 5.10
C ILE A 143 -1.90 -1.82 6.30
N ARG A 144 -2.71 -1.17 7.15
CA ARG A 144 -2.21 -0.44 8.33
C ARG A 144 -1.35 -1.31 9.25
N GLN A 145 -1.80 -2.50 9.63
CA GLN A 145 -1.04 -3.33 10.56
C GLN A 145 0.28 -3.80 9.94
N THR A 146 0.29 -4.21 8.66
CA THR A 146 1.54 -4.58 7.98
C THR A 146 2.50 -3.40 7.88
N THR A 147 1.99 -2.21 7.59
CA THR A 147 2.79 -0.98 7.52
C THR A 147 3.41 -0.61 8.87
N PHE A 148 2.62 -0.68 9.96
CA PHE A 148 3.13 -0.41 11.30
C PHE A 148 4.20 -1.43 11.72
N ASP A 149 3.98 -2.73 11.43
CA ASP A 149 4.95 -3.78 11.72
C ASP A 149 6.22 -3.66 10.86
N ALA A 150 6.11 -3.18 9.62
CA ALA A 150 7.25 -2.85 8.77
C ALA A 150 8.12 -1.73 9.38
N VAL A 151 7.49 -0.65 9.84
CA VAL A 151 8.19 0.45 10.53
C VAL A 151 8.85 -0.06 11.81
N ALA A 152 8.13 -0.84 12.62
CA ALA A 152 8.67 -1.45 13.84
C ALA A 152 9.84 -2.41 13.57
N SER A 153 9.90 -2.99 12.37
CA SER A 153 10.97 -3.89 11.91
C SER A 153 12.13 -3.15 11.22
N ASN A 154 12.18 -1.82 11.29
CA ASN A 154 13.22 -0.95 10.72
C ASN A 154 13.32 -0.98 9.17
N PHE A 155 12.25 -1.33 8.46
CA PHE A 155 12.20 -1.06 7.02
C PHE A 155 12.06 0.45 6.79
N HIS A 156 12.87 1.01 5.90
CA HIS A 156 12.85 2.42 5.56
C HIS A 156 13.38 2.71 4.14
N PRO A 157 12.66 3.49 3.31
CA PRO A 157 11.30 3.98 3.56
C PRO A 157 10.25 2.85 3.51
N VAL A 158 9.12 3.09 4.16
CA VAL A 158 7.87 2.35 3.93
C VAL A 158 6.92 3.28 3.19
N THR A 159 6.39 2.81 2.07
CA THR A 159 5.52 3.57 1.17
C THR A 159 4.19 2.84 0.98
N VAL A 160 3.07 3.53 1.15
CA VAL A 160 1.72 3.03 0.84
C VAL A 160 1.20 3.79 -0.37
N ILE A 161 0.88 3.11 -1.48
CA ILE A 161 0.35 3.78 -2.67
C ILE A 161 -1.15 4.02 -2.48
N VAL A 162 -1.54 5.27 -2.21
CA VAL A 162 -2.89 5.59 -1.67
C VAL A 162 -4.03 5.29 -2.65
N ASP A 163 -3.80 5.46 -3.95
CA ASP A 163 -4.75 5.13 -5.01
C ASP A 163 -4.67 3.66 -5.47
N ALA A 164 -3.80 2.87 -4.84
CA ALA A 164 -3.71 1.42 -4.98
C ALA A 164 -4.01 0.68 -3.65
N THR A 165 -4.67 1.35 -2.70
CA THR A 165 -5.26 0.75 -1.50
C THR A 165 -6.67 1.28 -1.27
N ALA A 166 -7.52 0.49 -0.62
CA ALA A 166 -8.92 0.85 -0.42
C ALA A 166 -9.44 0.45 0.97
N ALA A 167 -10.56 1.03 1.37
CA ALA A 167 -11.31 0.67 2.56
C ALA A 167 -12.81 0.54 2.23
N ALA A 168 -13.62 0.22 3.23
CA ALA A 168 -15.06 0.18 3.10
C ALA A 168 -15.68 1.55 2.79
N THR A 169 -15.10 2.64 3.30
CA THR A 169 -15.53 4.02 2.99
C THR A 169 -14.33 4.95 2.78
N PRO A 170 -14.49 6.05 2.03
CA PRO A 170 -13.44 7.05 1.82
C PRO A 170 -12.92 7.67 3.13
N GLU A 171 -13.79 7.89 4.12
CA GLU A 171 -13.43 8.51 5.40
C GLU A 171 -12.52 7.59 6.21
N VAL A 172 -12.85 6.30 6.28
CA VAL A 172 -12.01 5.29 6.93
C VAL A 172 -10.67 5.19 6.21
N HIS A 173 -10.67 5.21 4.88
CA HIS A 173 -9.43 5.21 4.10
C HIS A 173 -8.56 6.42 4.45
N ALA A 174 -9.09 7.64 4.31
CA ALA A 174 -8.37 8.88 4.55
C ALA A 174 -7.81 8.99 5.98
N ALA A 175 -8.60 8.64 7.00
CA ALA A 175 -8.16 8.69 8.39
C ALA A 175 -6.97 7.75 8.65
N ASN A 176 -6.98 6.55 8.07
CA ASN A 176 -5.89 5.59 8.24
C ASN A 176 -4.64 5.97 7.43
N ILE A 177 -4.80 6.61 6.26
CA ILE A 177 -3.68 7.20 5.52
C ILE A 177 -3.01 8.28 6.37
N LEU A 178 -3.79 9.20 6.97
CA LEU A 178 -3.27 10.25 7.84
C LEU A 178 -2.51 9.69 9.05
N ASP A 179 -3.04 8.65 9.70
CA ASP A 179 -2.35 7.99 10.81
C ASP A 179 -1.01 7.36 10.39
N MET A 180 -0.94 6.76 9.18
CA MET A 180 0.31 6.22 8.65
C MET A 180 1.31 7.33 8.31
N GLN A 181 0.86 8.45 7.72
CA GLN A 181 1.71 9.61 7.48
C GLN A 181 2.35 10.14 8.77
N ASN A 182 1.58 10.22 9.86
CA ASN A 182 2.04 10.73 11.15
C ASN A 182 3.14 9.87 11.80
N ILE A 183 3.31 8.61 11.38
CA ILE A 183 4.40 7.74 11.82
C ILE A 183 5.57 7.67 10.82
N GLY A 184 5.58 8.55 9.81
CA GLY A 184 6.68 8.67 8.83
C GLY A 184 6.56 7.76 7.60
N VAL A 185 5.39 7.16 7.35
CA VAL A 185 5.13 6.39 6.12
C VAL A 185 4.87 7.35 4.97
N LEU A 186 5.49 7.09 3.82
CA LEU A 186 5.22 7.84 2.60
C LEU A 186 3.89 7.37 2.00
N THR A 187 3.01 8.29 1.61
CA THR A 187 1.70 7.92 1.06
C THR A 187 1.38 8.62 -0.27
N PRO A 188 2.22 8.45 -1.30
CA PRO A 188 1.99 9.02 -2.62
C PRO A 188 0.91 8.25 -3.39
N THR A 189 0.37 8.87 -4.43
CA THR A 189 -0.31 8.17 -5.52
C THR A 189 0.69 7.46 -6.43
N LEU A 190 0.21 6.50 -7.24
CA LEU A 190 1.05 5.79 -8.20
C LEU A 190 1.69 6.76 -9.21
N SER A 191 0.95 7.78 -9.65
CA SER A 191 1.45 8.77 -10.59
C SER A 191 2.58 9.61 -9.98
N GLU A 192 2.46 10.05 -8.73
CA GLU A 192 3.52 10.79 -8.02
C GLU A 192 4.81 9.98 -7.92
N CYS A 193 4.72 8.67 -7.58
CA CYS A 193 5.86 7.75 -7.61
C CYS A 193 6.52 7.55 -8.99
N MET A 194 5.83 7.93 -10.07
CA MET A 194 6.37 7.89 -11.43
C MET A 194 6.91 9.26 -11.87
N TYR A 195 6.41 10.37 -11.32
CA TYR A 195 6.85 11.72 -11.66
C TYR A 195 8.17 12.12 -11.01
N GLU A 196 8.44 11.68 -9.78
CA GLU A 196 9.73 11.89 -9.11
C GLU A 196 10.93 11.31 -9.89
N GLU A 197 10.66 10.48 -10.90
CA GLU A 197 11.69 9.89 -11.76
C GLU A 197 12.05 10.72 -13.00
N LYS A 198 11.19 11.66 -13.44
CA LYS A 198 11.54 12.48 -14.59
C LYS A 198 12.50 13.58 -14.14
N PRO A 199 13.74 13.64 -14.65
CA PRO A 199 14.57 14.82 -14.44
C PRO A 199 13.79 16.04 -14.96
N PRO A 200 13.82 17.19 -14.26
CA PRO A 200 13.10 18.37 -14.72
C PRO A 200 13.54 18.69 -16.15
N GLN A 201 12.57 18.66 -17.07
CA GLN A 201 12.79 18.92 -18.49
C GLN A 201 13.11 20.41 -18.63
N GLY A 202 14.40 20.76 -18.80
CA GLY A 202 14.82 22.13 -19.11
C GLY A 202 16.00 22.73 -18.35
N PHE A 203 16.86 21.95 -17.69
CA PHE A 203 18.11 22.51 -17.16
C PHE A 203 19.23 22.50 -18.22
N ILE A 204 19.40 23.64 -18.89
CA ILE A 204 20.66 23.99 -19.56
C ILE A 204 21.67 24.26 -18.44
N GLN A 205 22.76 23.51 -18.43
CA GLN A 205 23.86 23.69 -17.49
C GLN A 205 24.66 24.94 -17.88
N THR A 206 24.14 26.14 -17.59
CA THR A 206 24.98 27.34 -17.55
C THR A 206 25.51 27.50 -16.14
N GLY A 207 26.81 27.26 -15.97
CA GLY A 207 27.46 27.29 -14.67
C GLY A 207 27.23 28.61 -13.95
N THR A 208 26.75 28.51 -12.70
CA THR A 208 27.13 29.39 -11.59
C THR A 208 26.66 28.71 -10.31
N CYS A 209 27.55 28.70 -9.32
CA CYS A 209 27.34 28.14 -8.00
C CYS A 209 26.25 28.94 -7.28
N TYR A 210 25.12 28.30 -6.92
CA TYR A 210 24.19 28.85 -5.94
C TYR A 210 23.88 27.79 -4.88
N SER A 211 24.25 28.11 -3.64
CA SER A 211 23.78 27.43 -2.45
C SER A 211 22.28 27.67 -2.28
N PHE A 212 21.52 26.63 -1.93
CA PHE A 212 20.12 26.80 -1.53
C PHE A 212 19.85 26.11 -0.18
N SER A 213 19.39 26.98 0.72
CA SER A 213 18.93 26.73 2.09
C SER A 213 17.63 25.92 2.11
N TYR A 214 17.56 24.96 3.04
CA TYR A 214 16.33 24.26 3.42
C TYR A 214 15.18 25.24 3.72
N ARG A 215 13.99 25.00 3.17
CA ARG A 215 12.74 25.57 3.66
C ARG A 215 11.62 24.52 3.53
N TYR A 216 11.07 24.18 4.69
CA TYR A 216 9.81 23.47 4.89
C TYR A 216 8.69 24.14 4.09
N ILE A 217 7.94 23.37 3.31
CA ILE A 217 6.69 23.81 2.67
C ILE A 217 5.53 23.21 3.46
N THR A 218 4.94 24.04 4.32
CA THR A 218 3.55 23.92 4.77
C THR A 218 2.65 24.35 3.61
N CYS A 219 1.94 23.42 2.99
CA CYS A 219 0.98 23.72 1.93
C CYS A 219 -0.43 23.87 2.54
N LEU A 220 -0.79 25.12 2.84
CA LEU A 220 -2.17 25.55 3.05
C LEU A 220 -2.62 26.24 1.76
N PHE A 221 -3.42 25.57 0.92
CA PHE A 221 -4.10 26.21 -0.21
C PHE A 221 -5.57 25.79 -0.21
N PHE A 222 -6.40 26.63 0.40
CA PHE A 222 -7.83 26.73 0.11
C PHE A 222 -8.06 28.17 -0.37
N MET A 223 -8.35 28.31 -1.67
CA MET A 223 -8.72 29.58 -2.27
C MET A 223 -10.06 29.40 -2.96
N VAL A 224 -11.14 29.77 -2.27
CA VAL A 224 -12.44 30.01 -2.90
C VAL A 224 -12.79 31.48 -2.66
N LYS A 225 -12.88 32.20 -3.79
CA LYS A 225 -13.38 33.57 -3.92
C LYS A 225 -14.74 33.73 -3.25
N LEU A 226 -14.92 34.80 -2.49
CA LEU A 226 -16.18 35.54 -2.44
C LEU A 226 -15.88 37.05 -2.27
N THR A 227 -16.73 37.83 -2.90
CA THR A 227 -16.62 39.22 -3.33
C THR A 227 -16.71 40.27 -2.21
N LYS A 228 -16.14 41.46 -2.50
CA LYS A 228 -16.26 42.73 -1.77
C LYS A 228 -17.66 42.98 -1.18
N MET A 229 -17.73 43.38 0.09
CA MET A 229 -18.33 44.66 0.52
C MET A 229 -18.24 44.88 2.04
N ASN A 230 -17.86 46.11 2.37
CA ASN A 230 -18.16 46.91 3.57
C ASN A 230 -17.63 46.47 4.95
N SER A 231 -16.76 47.36 5.44
CA SER A 231 -16.55 47.79 6.81
C SER A 231 -17.74 47.53 7.74
N ILE A 232 -17.48 46.91 8.89
CA ILE A 232 -17.94 47.35 10.22
C ILE A 232 -16.98 46.73 11.24
N ASN A 233 -16.69 47.55 12.23
CA ASN A 233 -15.77 47.37 13.34
C ASN A 233 -16.52 46.70 14.51
N ILE A 234 -15.76 46.13 15.46
CA ILE A 234 -16.12 45.91 16.89
C ILE A 234 -16.40 44.45 17.37
N PHE A 235 -15.62 44.10 18.41
CA PHE A 235 -15.56 42.98 19.37
C PHE A 235 -15.07 41.60 18.91
#